data_AF-A0A2V8G4X0-F1
#
_entry.id   AF-A0A2V8G4X0-F1
#
_cell.length_a   1.000
_cell.length_b   1.000
_cell.length_c   1.000
_cell.angle_alpha   90.00
_cell.angle_beta   90.00
_cell.angle_gamma   90.00
#
_symmetry.space_group_name_H-M   'P 1'
#
loop_
_entity.id
_entity.type
_entity.pdbx_description
1 polymer ?
#
loop_
_entity_poly.entity_id
_entity_poly.type
_entity_poly.pdbx_seq_one_letter_code
_entity_poly.pdbx_strand_id
1 'polypeptide(L)'
;MQMPIARLTPDAVFPVPGTPDWIAVDDAVWISNKPKDEIVRLDPKTNAVVARVTPGKRPCSGLASGFGSLWVPNCGDQTLARIDL
;
A
#
# COMPACT_ATOMS: atom_id res chain seq x y z
N MET A 1 -1.71 -31.38 8.38
CA MET A 1 -3.08 -31.24 8.92
C MET A 1 -3.63 -29.93 8.34
N GLN A 2 -4.69 -29.97 7.52
CA GLN A 2 -5.22 -28.78 6.83
C GLN A 2 -6.25 -28.08 7.74
N MET A 3 -6.08 -26.79 7.99
CA MET A 3 -7.05 -26.00 8.75
C MET A 3 -8.29 -25.73 7.89
N PRO A 4 -9.52 -25.91 8.41
CA PRO A 4 -10.75 -25.53 7.70
C PRO A 4 -10.75 -24.03 7.41
N ILE A 5 -11.10 -23.62 6.19
CA ILE A 5 -11.13 -22.20 5.78
C ILE A 5 -12.04 -21.35 6.68
N ALA A 6 -13.12 -21.96 7.21
CA ALA A 6 -14.07 -21.33 8.12
C ALA A 6 -13.46 -20.94 9.49
N ARG A 7 -12.24 -21.39 9.79
CA ARG A 7 -11.50 -21.05 11.01
C ARG A 7 -10.39 -20.02 10.77
N LEU A 8 -10.21 -19.54 9.54
CA LEU A 8 -9.23 -18.49 9.27
C LEU A 8 -9.74 -17.15 9.83
N THR A 9 -8.92 -16.54 10.68
CA THR A 9 -9.10 -15.17 11.16
C THR A 9 -7.88 -14.35 10.78
N PRO A 10 -8.00 -13.03 10.58
CA PRO A 10 -6.82 -12.18 10.40
C PRO A 10 -5.92 -12.26 11.64
N ASP A 11 -4.60 -12.42 11.43
CA ASP A 11 -3.61 -12.35 12.51
C ASP A 11 -3.42 -10.90 13.00
N ALA A 12 -3.66 -9.92 12.13
CA ALA A 12 -3.65 -8.49 12.44
C ALA A 12 -4.56 -7.69 11.50
N VAL A 13 -5.09 -6.57 11.99
CA VAL A 13 -5.91 -5.62 11.22
C VAL A 13 -5.45 -4.19 11.53
N PHE A 14 -5.15 -3.41 10.51
CA PHE A 14 -4.59 -2.06 10.65
C PHE A 14 -5.55 -1.01 10.09
N PRO A 15 -5.91 0.04 10.86
CA PRO A 15 -6.75 1.11 10.35
C PRO A 15 -6.03 1.92 9.28
N VAL A 16 -6.56 1.89 8.05
CA VAL A 16 -6.16 2.76 6.95
C VAL A 16 -7.40 3.52 6.48
N PRO A 17 -7.71 4.69 7.08
CA PRO A 17 -8.92 5.44 6.75
C PRO A 17 -8.94 5.88 5.28
N GLY A 18 -10.07 5.70 4.60
CA GLY A 18 -10.21 6.00 3.17
C GLY A 18 -10.64 4.76 2.40
N THR A 19 -10.00 4.51 1.26
CA THR A 19 -10.24 3.32 0.44
C THR A 19 -8.89 2.69 0.11
N PRO A 20 -8.29 1.92 1.04
CA PRO A 20 -7.13 1.10 0.73
C PRO A 20 -7.52 0.09 -0.37
N ASP A 21 -6.73 0.03 -1.44
CA ASP A 21 -7.05 -0.76 -2.65
C ASP A 21 -5.92 -1.74 -3.01
N TRP A 22 -4.89 -1.26 -3.71
CA TRP A 22 -3.79 -2.10 -4.20
C TRP A 22 -2.61 -2.11 -3.22
N ILE A 23 -1.83 -3.21 -3.26
CA ILE A 23 -0.64 -3.43 -2.42
C ILE A 23 0.60 -3.71 -3.27
N ALA A 24 1.75 -3.20 -2.84
CA ALA A 24 3.07 -3.68 -3.24
C ALA A 24 3.87 -4.04 -1.98
N VAL A 25 4.75 -5.03 -2.09
CA VAL A 25 5.54 -5.53 -0.96
C VAL A 25 7.03 -5.52 -1.33
N ASP A 26 7.83 -5.02 -0.40
CA ASP A 26 9.29 -5.09 -0.35
C ASP A 26 9.71 -5.34 1.12
N ASP A 27 10.70 -4.60 1.66
CA ASP A 27 10.99 -4.57 3.09
C ASP A 27 9.84 -3.96 3.95
N ALA A 28 8.88 -3.32 3.30
CA ALA A 28 7.67 -2.76 3.84
C ALA A 28 6.43 -3.23 3.04
N VAL A 29 5.26 -2.86 3.54
CA VAL A 29 3.98 -3.02 2.85
C VAL A 29 3.49 -1.64 2.43
N TRP A 30 3.25 -1.46 1.13
CA TRP A 30 2.78 -0.20 0.56
C TRP A 30 1.34 -0.34 0.07
N ILE A 31 0.44 0.54 0.50
CA ILE A 31 -0.98 0.50 0.15
C ILE A 31 -1.41 1.81 -0.51
N SER A 32 -2.07 1.76 -1.67
CA SER A 32 -2.65 2.94 -2.31
C SER A 32 -3.95 3.37 -1.63
N ASN A 33 -4.16 4.67 -1.41
CA ASN A 33 -5.39 5.22 -0.85
C ASN A 33 -5.89 6.40 -1.70
N LYS A 34 -6.71 6.07 -2.70
CA LYS A 34 -7.17 7.00 -3.74
C LYS A 34 -7.90 8.24 -3.20
N PRO A 35 -8.89 8.17 -2.27
CA PRO A 35 -9.61 9.35 -1.79
C PRO A 35 -8.77 10.30 -0.94
N LYS A 36 -7.60 9.85 -0.48
CA LYS A 36 -6.70 10.59 0.40
C LYS A 36 -5.45 11.10 -0.32
N ASP A 37 -5.30 10.81 -1.61
CA ASP A 37 -4.11 11.16 -2.40
C ASP A 37 -2.80 10.67 -1.73
N GLU A 38 -2.81 9.48 -1.14
CA GLU A 38 -1.65 8.96 -0.39
C GLU A 38 -1.32 7.50 -0.74
N ILE A 39 -0.05 7.15 -0.57
CA ILE A 39 0.44 5.79 -0.36
C ILE A 39 0.80 5.65 1.12
N VAL A 40 0.32 4.58 1.74
CA VAL A 40 0.57 4.25 3.14
C VAL A 40 1.68 3.20 3.22
N ARG A 41 2.71 3.46 4.02
CA ARG A 41 3.80 2.52 4.32
C ARG A 41 3.56 1.88 5.67
N LEU A 42 3.54 0.57 5.71
CA LEU A 42 3.46 -0.24 6.92
C LEU A 42 4.75 -1.04 7.09
N ASP A 43 5.30 -1.03 8.30
CA ASP A 43 6.40 -1.91 8.69
C ASP A 43 5.83 -3.25 9.17
N PRO A 44 6.07 -4.36 8.46
CA PRO A 44 5.55 -5.67 8.83
C PRO A 44 6.25 -6.27 10.07
N LYS A 45 7.41 -5.75 10.49
CA LYS A 45 8.11 -6.23 11.69
C LYS A 45 7.47 -5.69 12.97
N THR A 46 7.02 -4.44 12.92
CA THR A 46 6.40 -3.75 14.05
C THR A 46 4.87 -3.65 13.95
N ASN A 47 4.30 -4.08 12.82
CA ASN A 47 2.86 -4.04 12.57
C ASN A 47 2.29 -2.61 12.71
N ALA A 48 3.02 -1.63 12.17
CA ALA A 48 2.69 -0.21 12.33
C ALA A 48 2.74 0.55 11.00
N VAL A 49 1.80 1.48 10.81
CA VAL A 49 1.90 2.49 9.76
C VAL A 49 3.02 3.45 10.14
N VAL A 50 4.09 3.46 9.36
CA VAL A 50 5.31 4.24 9.62
C VAL A 50 5.45 5.47 8.73
N ALA A 51 4.72 5.53 7.61
CA ALA A 51 4.70 6.72 6.75
C ALA A 51 3.42 6.82 5.91
N ARG A 52 3.14 8.04 5.46
CA ARG A 52 2.13 8.39 4.46
C ARG A 52 2.78 9.35 3.47
N VAL A 53 2.73 9.01 2.19
CA VAL A 53 3.40 9.77 1.12
C VAL A 53 2.36 10.23 0.12
N THR A 54 2.40 11.50 -0.31
CA THR A 54 1.55 12.01 -1.39
C THR A 54 2.28 11.92 -2.72
N PRO A 55 1.95 10.94 -3.59
CA PRO A 55 2.62 10.75 -4.89
C PRO A 55 2.07 11.68 -5.98
N GLY A 56 0.89 12.26 -5.77
CA GLY A 56 0.04 12.90 -6.78
C GLY A 56 -1.43 12.63 -6.47
N LYS A 57 -2.32 12.98 -7.38
CA LYS A 57 -3.78 12.84 -7.21
C LYS A 57 -4.30 11.49 -7.63
N ARG A 58 -5.19 10.96 -6.78
CA ARG A 58 -5.93 9.70 -6.99
C ARG A 58 -4.99 8.58 -7.45
N PRO A 59 -3.99 8.17 -6.63
CA PRO A 59 -3.21 6.98 -6.91
C PRO A 59 -4.15 5.80 -7.13
N CYS A 60 -3.88 5.00 -8.14
CA CYS A 60 -4.74 3.89 -8.57
C CYS A 60 -3.99 2.56 -8.55
N SER A 61 -4.72 1.48 -8.84
CA SER A 61 -4.19 0.13 -8.82
C SER A 61 -2.98 -0.04 -9.74
N GLY A 62 -2.03 -0.88 -9.34
CA GLY A 62 -0.79 -1.12 -10.10
C GLY A 62 0.48 -0.57 -9.47
N LEU A 63 0.54 -0.42 -8.13
CA LEU A 63 1.80 -0.21 -7.43
C LEU A 63 2.80 -1.33 -7.76
N ALA A 64 4.05 -0.98 -8.00
CA ALA A 64 5.14 -1.93 -8.19
C ALA A 64 6.40 -1.46 -7.45
N SER A 65 7.01 -2.37 -6.69
CA SER A 65 8.35 -2.19 -6.14
C SER A 65 9.38 -2.73 -7.15
N GLY A 66 10.47 -2.00 -7.36
CA GLY A 66 11.54 -2.41 -8.25
C GLY A 66 12.57 -1.31 -8.48
N PHE A 67 13.81 -1.71 -8.77
CA PHE A 67 14.91 -0.78 -9.04
C PHE A 67 15.20 0.21 -7.89
N GLY A 68 15.01 -0.21 -6.65
CA GLY A 68 15.17 0.64 -5.46
C GLY A 68 14.08 1.70 -5.31
N SER A 69 12.93 1.52 -5.96
CA SER A 69 11.83 2.49 -5.92
C SER A 69 10.46 1.84 -5.91
N LEU A 70 9.48 2.58 -5.39
CA LEU A 70 8.07 2.34 -5.59
C LEU A 70 7.58 3.18 -6.77
N TRP A 71 6.90 2.52 -7.71
CA TRP A 71 6.31 3.14 -8.89
C TRP A 71 4.80 3.24 -8.69
N VAL A 72 4.25 4.45 -8.85
CA VAL A 72 2.88 4.78 -8.45
C VAL A 72 2.12 5.47 -9.60
N PRO A 73 1.16 4.77 -10.23
CA PRO A 73 0.26 5.40 -11.20
C PRO A 73 -0.71 6.37 -10.50
N ASN A 74 -0.70 7.63 -10.91
CA ASN A 74 -1.61 8.66 -10.42
C ASN A 74 -2.69 8.93 -11.47
N CYS A 75 -3.76 8.13 -11.43
CA CYS A 75 -4.83 8.22 -12.42
C CYS A 75 -5.58 9.58 -12.41
N GLY A 76 -5.55 10.33 -11.31
CA GLY A 76 -6.16 11.66 -11.24
C GLY A 76 -5.38 12.72 -11.99
N ASP A 77 -4.05 12.65 -11.93
CA ASP A 77 -3.14 13.59 -12.59
C ASP A 77 -2.64 13.10 -13.96
N GLN A 78 -2.91 11.85 -14.32
CA GLN A 78 -2.38 11.19 -15.52
C GLN A 78 -0.83 11.14 -15.51
N THR A 79 -0.23 10.92 -14.34
CA THR A 79 1.22 10.84 -14.15
C THR A 79 1.66 9.52 -13.53
N LEU A 80 2.97 9.24 -13.58
CA LEU A 80 3.63 8.17 -12.86
C LEU A 80 4.62 8.80 -11.88
N ALA A 81 4.47 8.53 -10.59
CA ALA A 81 5.44 8.92 -9.58
C ALA A 81 6.44 7.79 -9.30
N ARG A 82 7.67 8.18 -8.99
CA ARG A 82 8.72 7.30 -8.48
C ARG A 82 9.08 7.77 -7.07
N ILE A 83 9.04 6.87 -6.10
CA ILE A 83 9.41 7.13 -4.70
C ILE A 83 10.61 6.22 -4.39
N ASP A 84 11.71 6.77 -3.89
CA ASP A 84 12.87 5.98 -3.48
C ASP A 84 12.59 5.22 -2.17
N LEU A 85 13.06 3.97 -2.10
CA LEU A 85 12.81 3.01 -1.00
C LEU A 85 13.94 2.94 0.02
#